data_AF-A0A2G2Y804-F1
#
_entry.id   AF-A0A2G2Y804-F1
#
_cell.length_a   1.000
_cell.length_b   1.000
_cell.length_c   1.000
_cell.angle_alpha   90.00
_cell.angle_beta   90.00
_cell.angle_gamma   90.00
#
_symmetry.space_group_name_H-M   'P 1'
#
loop_
_entity.id
_entity.type
_entity.pdbx_description
1 polymer ?
#
loop_
_entity_poly.entity_id
_entity_poly.type
_entity_poly.pdbx_seq_one_letter_code
_entity_poly.pdbx_strand_id
1 'polypeptide(L)' 'MVSRIPEIRIAIIFNTYGPRMNIDDGRHLVQFHSDEPLTVQLLGTQTWSFCYVSDMVDGLIRLMKGDNTGPINIRNPD' A
#
# COMPACT_ATOMS: atom_id res chain seq x y z
N MET A 1 2.01 -8.85 -39.45
CA MET A 1 1.91 -9.31 -38.05
C MET A 1 1.57 -8.09 -37.21
N VAL A 2 0.31 -7.94 -36.76
CA VAL A 2 -0.09 -6.78 -35.94
C VAL A 2 0.40 -7.04 -34.52
N SER A 3 1.37 -6.25 -34.05
CA SER A 3 1.75 -6.23 -32.65
C SER A 3 0.55 -5.71 -31.84
N ARG A 4 -0.12 -6.58 -31.08
CA ARG A 4 -1.11 -6.14 -30.09
C ARG A 4 -0.35 -5.62 -28.88
N ILE A 5 -0.44 -4.33 -28.63
CA ILE A 5 0.05 -3.73 -27.38
C ILE A 5 -0.81 -4.31 -26.24
N PRO A 6 -0.20 -4.88 -25.19
CA PRO A 6 -0.95 -5.38 -24.06
C PRO A 6 -1.61 -4.24 -23.29
N GLU A 7 -2.80 -4.49 -22.78
CA GLU A 7 -3.42 -3.58 -21.82
C GLU A 7 -2.71 -3.69 -20.48
N ILE A 8 -2.24 -2.55 -19.97
CA ILE A 8 -1.48 -2.45 -18.73
C ILE A 8 -2.27 -1.58 -17.75
N ARG A 9 -2.10 -1.86 -16.45
CA ARG A 9 -2.59 -1.04 -15.34
C ARG A 9 -1.42 -0.77 -14.38
N ILE A 10 -1.35 0.43 -13.84
CA ILE A 10 -0.25 0.86 -12.96
C ILE A 10 -0.85 1.28 -11.61
N ALA A 11 -0.55 0.54 -10.56
CA ALA A 11 -0.94 0.87 -9.19
C ALA A 11 0.25 1.46 -8.42
N ILE A 12 0.03 2.58 -7.75
CA ILE A 12 0.96 3.16 -6.78
C ILE A 12 0.42 2.81 -5.38
N ILE A 13 1.09 1.86 -4.74
CA ILE A 13 0.65 1.29 -3.45
C ILE A 13 1.31 2.05 -2.31
N PHE A 14 0.48 2.55 -1.39
CA PHE A 14 0.93 3.21 -0.16
C PHE A 14 1.15 2.18 0.96
N ASN A 15 1.67 2.62 2.12
CA ASN A 15 1.90 1.76 3.27
C ASN A 15 0.65 0.96 3.61
N THR A 16 0.72 -0.35 3.37
CA THR A 16 -0.41 -1.26 3.54
C THR A 16 -0.19 -2.14 4.75
N TYR A 17 -1.25 -2.42 5.52
CA TYR A 17 -1.18 -3.27 6.70
C TYR A 17 -2.30 -4.28 6.87
N GLY A 18 -2.03 -5.31 7.65
CA GLY A 18 -2.99 -6.35 7.98
C GLY A 18 -2.36 -7.71 8.22
N PRO A 19 -3.19 -8.76 8.35
CA PRO A 19 -2.73 -10.12 8.57
C PRO A 19 -1.72 -10.59 7.51
N ARG A 20 -0.75 -11.41 7.93
CA ARG A 20 0.35 -11.92 7.08
C ARG A 20 1.35 -10.86 6.60
N MET A 21 1.34 -9.67 7.19
CA MET A 21 2.47 -8.76 7.04
C MET A 21 3.75 -9.45 7.54
N ASN A 22 4.86 -9.23 6.83
CA ASN A 22 6.15 -9.71 7.29
C ASN A 22 6.54 -8.95 8.57
N ILE A 23 6.89 -9.68 9.62
CA ILE A 23 7.29 -9.07 10.89
C ILE A 23 8.66 -8.39 10.75
N ASP A 24 9.50 -8.84 9.82
CA ASP A 24 10.83 -8.28 9.58
C ASP A 24 10.83 -7.19 8.50
N ASP A 25 9.65 -6.67 8.13
CA ASP A 25 9.46 -5.70 7.05
C ASP A 25 10.05 -4.31 7.35
N GLY A 26 10.50 -4.08 8.59
CA GLY A 26 11.12 -2.82 9.01
C GLY A 26 10.19 -1.60 8.97
N ARG A 27 8.91 -1.79 8.60
CA ARG A 27 7.90 -0.72 8.53
C ARG A 27 7.34 -0.45 9.91
N HIS A 28 7.12 0.82 10.22
CA HIS A 28 6.80 1.32 11.56
C HIS A 28 5.53 0.71 12.20
N LEU A 29 4.57 0.19 11.42
CA LEU A 29 3.38 -0.46 11.98
C LEU A 29 3.68 -1.77 12.71
N VAL A 30 4.74 -2.47 12.32
CA VAL A 30 5.11 -3.73 12.97
C VAL A 30 5.70 -3.49 14.36
N GLN A 31 6.38 -2.36 14.56
CA GLN A 31 7.02 -2.03 15.84
C GLN A 31 6.04 -1.82 17.00
N PHE A 32 4.75 -1.56 16.74
CA PHE A 32 3.72 -1.47 17.78
C PHE A 32 3.35 -2.84 18.41
N HIS A 33 3.75 -3.95 17.80
CA HIS A 33 3.39 -5.29 18.26
C HIS A 33 4.49 -5.97 19.13
N SER A 34 5.62 -5.30 19.32
CA SER A 34 6.71 -5.78 20.18
C SER A 34 6.66 -5.05 21.52
N ASP A 35 6.89 -5.75 22.63
CA ASP A 35 7.09 -5.15 23.98
C ASP A 35 8.39 -4.31 24.07
N GLU A 36 8.97 -3.94 22.93
CA GLU A 36 10.18 -3.13 22.85
C GLU A 36 9.84 -1.64 22.80
N PRO A 37 10.71 -0.77 23.35
CA PRO A 37 10.52 0.67 23.30
C PRO A 37 10.33 1.16 21.85
N LEU A 38 9.20 1.83 21.60
CA LEU A 38 8.87 2.34 20.28
C LEU A 38 9.91 3.38 19.83
N THR A 39 10.62 3.11 18.74
CA THR A 39 11.64 4.03 18.23
C THR A 39 10.99 5.06 17.31
N VAL A 40 10.69 6.24 17.85
CA VAL A 40 10.20 7.37 17.06
C VAL A 40 11.39 8.02 16.34
N GLN A 41 11.50 7.78 15.03
CA GLN A 41 12.49 8.47 14.20
C GLN A 41 12.01 9.91 13.94
N LEU A 42 12.83 10.91 14.31
CA LEU A 42 12.55 12.37 14.23
C LEU A 42 11.52 12.89 15.27
N LEU A 43 11.06 14.14 15.11
CA LEU A 43 10.13 14.87 16.00
C LEU A 43 8.72 14.24 16.11
N GLY A 44 8.42 13.14 15.42
CA GLY A 44 7.11 12.48 15.46
C GLY A 44 5.97 13.25 14.78
N THR A 45 6.27 14.33 14.05
CA THR A 45 5.27 15.21 13.40
C THR A 45 4.93 14.83 11.96
N GLN A 46 5.47 13.72 11.46
CA GLN A 46 5.23 13.27 10.09
C GLN A 46 3.93 12.48 10.02
N THR A 47 3.01 12.90 9.17
CA THR A 47 1.76 12.17 8.93
C THR A 47 2.01 11.03 7.95
N TRP A 48 1.63 9.80 8.33
CA TRP A 48 1.65 8.63 7.44
C TRP A 48 0.22 8.16 7.18
N SER A 49 -0.12 7.97 5.90
CA SER A 49 -1.37 7.32 5.51
C SER A 49 -1.17 5.81 5.46
N PHE A 50 -2.05 5.07 6.13
CA PHE A 50 -2.03 3.61 6.17
C PHE A 50 -3.28 3.03 5.53
N CYS A 51 -3.11 2.06 4.64
CA CYS A 51 -4.20 1.38 3.94
C CYS A 51 -4.34 -0.05 4.48
N TYR A 52 -5.55 -0.46 4.89
CA TYR A 52 -5.74 -1.84 5.31
C TYR A 52 -5.75 -2.78 4.10
N VAL A 53 -5.25 -4.01 4.28
CA VAL A 53 -4.98 -4.95 3.19
C VAL A 53 -6.22 -5.28 2.37
N SER A 54 -7.41 -5.33 2.97
CA SER A 54 -8.64 -5.58 2.22
C SER A 54 -8.97 -4.43 1.27
N ASP A 55 -8.73 -3.19 1.67
CA ASP A 55 -9.02 -2.00 0.86
C ASP A 55 -8.03 -1.88 -0.30
N MET A 56 -6.77 -2.21 -0.04
CA MET A 56 -5.74 -2.29 -1.08
C MET A 56 -6.11 -3.34 -2.14
N VAL A 57 -6.56 -4.53 -1.70
CA VAL A 57 -6.99 -5.60 -2.60
C VAL A 57 -8.23 -5.21 -3.40
N ASP A 58 -9.24 -4.59 -2.78
CA ASP A 58 -10.43 -4.09 -3.49
C ASP A 58 -10.03 -3.05 -4.56
N GLY A 59 -9.14 -2.12 -4.21
CA GLY A 59 -8.59 -1.12 -5.13
C GLY A 59 -7.91 -1.74 -6.35
N LEU A 60 -7.07 -2.78 -6.15
CA LEU A 60 -6.41 -3.49 -7.25
C LEU A 60 -7.41 -4.20 -8.15
N ILE A 61 -8.41 -4.88 -7.58
CA ILE A 61 -9.46 -5.57 -8.34
C ILE A 61 -10.23 -4.57 -9.20
N ARG A 62 -10.58 -3.41 -8.65
CA ARG A 62 -11.29 -2.35 -9.38
C ARG A 62 -10.44 -1.72 -10.47
N LEU A 63 -9.15 -1.48 -10.21
CA LEU A 63 -8.22 -0.97 -11.22
C LEU A 63 -8.09 -1.94 -12.40
N MET A 64 -7.99 -3.24 -12.12
CA MET A 64 -7.91 -4.28 -13.16
C MET A 64 -9.19 -4.41 -13.98
N LYS A 65 -10.36 -4.17 -13.39
CA LYS A 65 -11.65 -4.21 -14.09
C LYS A 65 -11.99 -2.91 -14.81
N GLY A 66 -11.30 -1.81 -14.51
CA GLY A 66 -11.54 -0.49 -15.08
C GLY A 66 -10.72 -0.21 -16.33
N ASP A 67 -11.03 0.89 -16.99
CA ASP A 67 -10.39 1.33 -18.24
C ASP A 67 -9.21 2.31 -18.00
N ASN A 68 -8.89 2.60 -16.74
CA ASN A 68 -7.81 3.52 -16.38
C ASN A 68 -6.44 2.90 -16.67
N THR A 69 -5.73 3.44 -17.66
CA THR A 69 -4.39 2.99 -18.06
C THR A 69 -3.25 3.78 -17.43
N GLY A 70 -3.54 4.93 -16.83
CA GLY A 70 -2.57 5.75 -16.11
C GLY A 70 -2.25 5.23 -14.70
N PRO A 71 -1.19 5.75 -14.05
CA PRO A 71 -0.89 5.44 -12.66
C PRO A 71 -2.00 5.89 -11.71
N ILE A 72 -2.47 4.97 -10.85
CA ILE A 72 -3.50 5.24 -9.84
C ILE A 72 -2.96 4.99 -8.44
N ASN A 73 -3.13 5.96 -7.55
CA ASN A 73 -2.81 5.81 -6.13
C ASN A 73 -3.87 4.93 -5.43
N ILE A 74 -3.43 3.85 -4.79
CA ILE A 74 -4.27 3.02 -3.92
C ILE A 74 -3.84 3.32 -2.48
N ARG A 75 -4.64 4.13 -1.79
CA ARG A 75 -4.41 4.58 -0.42
C ARG A 75 -5.72 4.83 0.30
N ASN A 76 -5.67 4.84 1.62
CA ASN A 76 -6.70 5.46 2.46
C ASN A 76 -6.38 6.97 2.58
N PRO A 77 -7.34 7.91 2.42
CA PRO A 77 -7.09 9.35 2.55
C PRO A 77 -6.96 9.84 4.01
N ASP A 78 -7.38 9.03 4.98
CA ASP A 78 -7.38 9.34 6.41
C ASP A 78 -6.04 9.05 7.10
#